data_AF-A0A969DKX2-F1
#
_entry.id   AF-A0A969DKX2-F1
#
_cell.length_a   1.000
_cell.length_b   1.000
_cell.length_c   1.000
_cell.angle_alpha   90.00
_cell.angle_beta   90.00
_cell.angle_gamma   90.00
#
_symmetry.space_group_name_H-M   'P 1'
#
loop_
_entity.id
_entity.type
_entity.pdbx_description
1 polymer ?
#
loop_
_entity_poly.entity_id
_entity_poly.type
_entity_poly.pdbx_seq_one_letter_code
_entity_poly.pdbx_strand_id
1 'polypeptide(L)' 'TVWVNTYNVYDPSASFGGFKRSGFGRELGSAALHHYTEVKSVIQSLA' A
#
# COMPACT_ATOMS: atom_id res chain seq x y z
N THR A 1 -3.42 6.69 -9.25
CA THR A 1 -4.19 7.71 -8.51
C THR A 1 -4.99 8.53 -9.49
N VAL A 2 -6.23 8.90 -9.17
CA VAL A 2 -7.07 9.80 -9.98
C VAL A 2 -7.51 10.94 -9.08
N TRP A 3 -7.31 12.17 -9.53
CA TRP A 3 -7.80 13.38 -8.86
C TRP A 3 -8.90 14.02 -9.71
N VAL A 4 -9.93 14.58 -9.07
CA VAL A 4 -11.02 15.31 -9.73
C VAL A 4 -11.07 16.72 -9.16
N ASN A 5 -11.05 17.75 -10.03
CA ASN A 5 -11.03 19.17 -9.66
C ASN A 5 -9.86 19.62 -8.76
N THR A 6 -8.82 18.81 -8.64
CA THR A 6 -7.58 19.11 -7.91
C THR A 6 -6.43 18.33 -8.51
N TYR A 7 -5.21 18.60 -8.09
CA TYR A 7 -4.01 17.88 -8.53
C TYR A 7 -2.95 17.86 -7.42
N ASN A 8 -2.26 16.72 -7.29
CA ASN A 8 -1.11 16.55 -6.40
C ASN A 8 -1.39 16.82 -4.92
N VAL A 9 -2.63 16.63 -4.49
CA VAL A 9 -3.02 16.61 -3.07
C VAL A 9 -2.89 15.19 -2.55
N TYR A 10 -2.17 15.03 -1.43
CA TYR A 10 -1.91 13.75 -0.79
C TYR A 10 -2.58 13.67 0.58
N ASP A 11 -3.10 12.49 0.88
CA ASP A 11 -3.56 12.11 2.21
C ASP A 11 -2.71 10.90 2.66
N PRO A 12 -2.08 10.92 3.85
CA PRO A 12 -1.24 9.82 4.32
C PRO A 12 -1.95 8.47 4.45
N SER A 13 -3.28 8.46 4.58
CA SER A 13 -4.11 7.26 4.63
C SER A 13 -4.48 6.71 3.25
N ALA A 14 -4.38 7.54 2.20
CA ALA A 14 -4.72 7.15 0.84
C ALA A 14 -3.49 6.61 0.09
N SER A 15 -3.57 5.35 -0.35
CA SER A 15 -2.46 4.71 -1.06
C SER A 15 -2.12 5.41 -2.38
N PHE A 16 -0.81 5.55 -2.63
CA PHE A 16 -0.24 6.19 -3.81
C PHE A 16 0.68 5.24 -4.57
N GLY A 17 0.67 5.31 -5.90
CA GLY A 17 1.58 4.50 -6.72
C GLY A 17 1.20 4.46 -8.20
N GLY A 18 2.13 3.96 -9.00
CA GLY A 18 2.04 3.89 -10.46
C GLY A 18 1.25 2.69 -10.99
N PHE A 19 1.05 2.69 -12.30
CA PHE A 19 0.52 1.55 -13.05
C PHE A 19 1.31 1.40 -14.36
N LYS A 20 1.49 0.16 -14.85
CA LYS A 20 2.34 -0.17 -16.03
C LYS A 20 3.80 0.24 -15.82
N ARG A 21 4.38 0.98 -16.78
CA ARG A 21 5.79 1.42 -16.75
C ARG A 21 6.08 2.47 -15.69
N SER A 22 5.06 3.01 -15.01
CA SER A 22 5.22 3.95 -13.91
C SER A 22 5.59 3.28 -12.57
N GLY A 23 5.79 1.96 -12.56
CA GLY A 23 6.18 1.19 -11.39
C GLY A 23 5.06 0.31 -10.82
N PHE A 24 5.44 -0.52 -9.85
CA PHE A 24 4.58 -1.47 -9.13
C PHE A 24 4.67 -1.22 -7.62
N GLY A 25 3.72 -1.75 -6.85
CA GLY A 25 3.61 -1.48 -5.42
C GLY A 25 2.84 -0.21 -5.09
N ARG A 26 2.65 0.05 -3.80
CA ARG A 26 1.90 1.19 -3.27
C ARG A 26 2.59 1.73 -2.02
N GLU A 27 2.74 3.03 -1.97
CA GLU A 27 3.16 3.76 -0.77
C GLU A 27 1.94 4.39 -0.09
N LEU A 28 2.14 4.87 1.14
CA LEU A 28 1.08 5.41 2.00
C LEU A 28 -0.06 4.42 2.32
N GLY A 29 -0.92 4.79 3.27
CA GLY A 29 -2.02 3.95 3.75
C GLY A 29 -1.56 2.59 4.27
N SER A 30 -2.51 1.68 4.49
CA SER A 30 -2.22 0.32 4.94
C SER A 30 -1.46 -0.52 3.91
N ALA A 31 -1.64 -0.22 2.62
CA ALA A 31 -0.96 -0.92 1.53
C ALA A 31 0.58 -0.85 1.63
N ALA A 32 1.12 0.27 2.12
CA ALA A 32 2.56 0.41 2.33
C ALA A 32 3.10 -0.55 3.39
N LEU A 33 2.35 -0.79 4.47
CA LEU A 33 2.78 -1.70 5.53
C LEU A 33 3.05 -3.11 4.97
N HIS A 34 2.22 -3.57 4.03
CA HIS A 34 2.42 -4.87 3.39
C HIS A 34 3.68 -4.95 2.51
N HIS A 35 4.21 -3.82 2.02
CA HIS A 35 5.48 -3.80 1.27
C HIS A 35 6.71 -3.78 2.18
N TYR A 36 6.56 -3.24 3.40
CA TYR A 36 7.65 -3.15 4.38
C TYR A 36 7.60 -4.23 5.45
N THR A 37 6.62 -5.13 5.41
CA THR A 37 6.48 -6.24 6.35
C THR A 37 6.32 -7.55 5.61
N GLU A 38 6.90 -8.60 6.18
CA GLU A 38 6.79 -9.96 5.64
C GLU A 38 5.76 -10.75 6.45
N VAL A 39 4.85 -11.42 5.74
CA VAL A 39 3.86 -12.29 6.38
C VAL A 39 4.56 -13.53 6.92
N LYS A 40 4.40 -13.78 8.22
CA LYS A 40 4.91 -14.99 8.88
C LYS A 40 3.74 -15.81 9.44
N SER A 41 3.53 -16.99 8.90
CA SER A 41 2.57 -17.96 9.43
C SER A 41 3.15 -18.69 10.63
N VAL A 42 2.37 -18.77 11.71
CA VAL A 42 2.69 -19.56 12.91
C VAL A 42 1.53 -20.51 13.18
N ILE A 43 1.81 -21.81 13.21
CA ILE A 43 0.83 -22.85 13.52
C ILE A 43 1.26 -23.50 14.83
N GLN A 44 0.39 -23.44 15.84
CA GLN A 44 0.65 -23.99 17.17
C GLN A 44 -0.48 -24.95 17.55
N SER A 45 -0.13 -26.16 17.95
CA SER A 45 -1.07 -27.10 18.56
C SER A 45 -1.38 -26.65 19.98
N LEU A 46 -2.66 -26.44 20.28
CA LEU A 46 -3.14 -26.13 21.62
C LEU A 46 -3.71 -27.41 22.21
N ALA A 47 -2.85 -28.20 22.87
CA ALA A 47 -3.15 -29.46 23.60
C ALA A 47 -4.20 -30.39 22.96
#